data_AF-K5ZKM0-F1
#
_entry.id   AF-K5ZKM0-F1
#
_cell.length_a   1.000
_cell.length_b   1.000
_cell.length_c   1.000
_cell.angle_alpha   90.00
_cell.angle_beta   90.00
_cell.angle_gamma   90.00
#
_symmetry.space_group_name_H-M   'P 1'
#
loop_
_entity.id
_entity.type
_entity.pdbx_description
1 polymer ?
#
loop_
_entity_poly.entity_id
_entity_poly.type
_entity_poly.pdbx_seq_one_letter_code
_entity_poly.pdbx_strand_id
1 'polypeptide(L)'
;METNNLLAPLFFVLIGLMGGAILKFGLKKMPLPYSVGLFAFGLLIGTFDRIGWLESIPILKSSIDFAGNANPDMILYIFLPILIFDAAYELDVHIFRKTLTNATILSVPGIIIAMLLTATLMIGIGTFAPSYEGPLH
;
A
#
# COMPACT_ATOMS: atom_id res chain seq x y z
N MET A 1 -6.74 1.50 30.19
CA MET A 1 -5.96 2.07 29.06
C MET A 1 -5.12 1.00 28.39
N GLU A 2 -4.42 0.12 29.12
CA GLU A 2 -3.64 -1.00 28.52
C GLU A 2 -4.47 -1.97 27.66
N THR A 3 -5.70 -2.31 28.07
CA THR A 3 -6.58 -3.22 27.31
C THR A 3 -6.93 -2.69 25.92
N ASN A 4 -7.11 -1.37 25.76
CA ASN A 4 -7.44 -0.76 24.48
C ASN A 4 -6.27 -0.84 23.48
N ASN A 5 -5.03 -0.76 23.97
CA ASN A 5 -3.84 -0.85 23.13
C ASN A 5 -3.61 -2.27 22.63
N LEU A 6 -3.96 -3.29 23.42
CA LEU A 6 -3.92 -4.69 23.00
C LEU A 6 -5.05 -5.05 22.01
N LEU A 7 -6.21 -4.40 22.14
CA LEU A 7 -7.37 -4.61 21.27
C LEU A 7 -7.30 -3.79 19.96
N ALA A 8 -6.52 -2.71 19.94
CA ALA A 8 -6.43 -1.80 18.79
C ALA A 8 -6.03 -2.47 17.47
N PRO A 9 -5.05 -3.40 17.41
CA PRO A 9 -4.72 -4.11 16.16
C PRO A 9 -5.86 -5.00 15.66
N LEU A 10 -6.55 -5.68 16.59
CA LEU A 10 -7.68 -6.55 16.25
C LEU A 10 -8.86 -5.74 15.69
N PHE A 11 -9.20 -4.63 16.35
CA PHE A 11 -10.24 -3.71 15.88
C PHE A 11 -9.85 -3.06 14.55
N PHE A 12 -8.57 -2.72 14.37
CA PHE A 12 -8.08 -2.20 13.09
C PHE A 12 -8.28 -3.22 11.96
N VAL A 13 -7.90 -4.48 12.17
CA VAL A 13 -8.10 -5.54 11.16
C VAL A 13 -9.58 -5.74 10.87
N LEU A 14 -10.44 -5.79 11.90
CA LEU A 14 -11.88 -5.99 11.73
C LEU A 14 -12.53 -4.84 10.94
N ILE A 15 -12.29 -3.60 11.37
CA ILE A 15 -12.85 -2.39 10.74
C ILE A 15 -12.25 -2.18 9.35
N GLY A 16 -10.94 -2.41 9.18
CA GLY A 16 -10.24 -2.32 7.91
C GLY A 16 -10.74 -3.33 6.89
N LEU A 17 -10.91 -4.59 7.29
CA LEU A 17 -11.46 -5.65 6.43
C LEU A 17 -12.92 -5.36 6.06
N MET A 18 -13.75 -4.97 7.02
CA MET A 18 -15.16 -4.67 6.79
C MET A 18 -15.33 -3.41 5.93
N GLY A 19 -14.59 -2.35 6.22
CA GLY A 19 -14.54 -1.14 5.41
C GLY A 19 -14.09 -1.41 3.98
N GLY A 20 -13.01 -2.20 3.81
CA GLY A 20 -12.54 -2.65 2.50
C GLY A 20 -13.57 -3.48 1.74
N ALA A 21 -14.27 -4.41 2.41
CA ALA A 21 -15.32 -5.21 1.79
C ALA A 21 -16.53 -4.38 1.34
N ILE A 22 -16.98 -3.45 2.18
CA ILE A 22 -18.06 -2.51 1.84
C ILE A 22 -17.64 -1.64 0.65
N LEU A 23 -16.41 -1.13 0.68
CA LEU A 23 -15.86 -0.31 -0.41
C LEU A 23 -15.76 -1.13 -1.71
N LYS A 24 -15.30 -2.38 -1.64
CA LYS A 24 -15.25 -3.29 -2.80
C LYS A 24 -16.64 -3.50 -3.40
N PHE A 25 -17.65 -3.67 -2.56
CA PHE A 25 -19.03 -3.82 -3.01
C PHE A 25 -19.59 -2.52 -3.61
N GLY A 26 -19.36 -1.37 -2.97
CA GLY A 26 -19.83 -0.07 -3.42
C GLY A 26 -19.17 0.38 -4.74
N LEU A 27 -17.87 0.17 -4.88
CA LEU A 27 -17.12 0.54 -6.09
C LEU A 27 -17.32 -0.43 -7.25
N LYS A 28 -17.94 -1.60 -7.03
CA LYS A 28 -18.23 -2.56 -8.11
C LYS A 28 -19.06 -1.96 -9.26
N LYS A 29 -19.83 -0.90 -8.98
CA LYS A 29 -20.66 -0.19 -9.98
C LYS A 29 -19.96 1.02 -10.61
N MET A 30 -18.78 1.40 -10.13
CA MET A 30 -18.01 2.54 -10.64
C MET A 30 -16.92 2.05 -11.61
N PRO A 31 -16.49 2.89 -12.58
CA PRO A 31 -15.40 2.56 -13.48
C PRO A 31 -14.01 2.61 -12.80
N LEU A 32 -13.95 2.97 -11.51
CA LEU A 32 -12.70 3.17 -10.78
C LEU A 32 -12.14 1.83 -10.27
N PRO A 33 -10.81 1.61 -10.39
CA PRO A 33 -10.16 0.46 -9.77
C PRO A 33 -10.36 0.47 -8.25
N TYR A 34 -10.66 -0.70 -7.68
CA TYR A 34 -10.83 -0.85 -6.23
C TYR A 34 -9.61 -0.36 -5.43
N SER A 35 -8.40 -0.54 -5.95
CA SER A 35 -7.16 -0.07 -5.32
C SER A 35 -7.12 1.45 -5.14
N VAL A 36 -7.57 2.21 -6.14
CA VAL A 36 -7.64 3.68 -6.08
C VAL A 36 -8.65 4.12 -5.03
N GLY A 37 -9.80 3.45 -4.97
CA GLY A 37 -10.81 3.70 -3.95
C GLY A 37 -10.30 3.45 -2.54
N LEU A 38 -9.63 2.32 -2.33
CA LEU A 38 -9.07 1.95 -1.03
C LEU A 38 -7.99 2.94 -0.57
N PHE A 39 -7.14 3.39 -1.49
CA PHE A 39 -6.15 4.44 -1.23
C PHE A 39 -6.81 5.76 -0.82
N ALA A 40 -7.80 6.24 -1.60
CA ALA A 40 -8.53 7.46 -1.28
C ALA A 40 -9.26 7.37 0.06
N PHE A 41 -9.86 6.22 0.37
CA PHE A 41 -10.52 5.97 1.65
C PHE A 41 -9.56 6.05 2.84
N GLY A 42 -8.37 5.44 2.74
CA GLY A 42 -7.33 5.54 3.75
C GLY A 42 -6.85 6.98 3.95
N LEU A 43 -6.65 7.72 2.85
CA LEU A 43 -6.27 9.13 2.89
C LEU A 43 -7.34 9.98 3.60
N LEU A 44 -8.62 9.78 3.26
CA LEU A 44 -9.73 10.46 3.92
C LEU A 44 -9.73 10.18 5.43
N ILE A 45 -9.66 8.91 5.86
CA ILE A 45 -9.62 8.56 7.28
C ILE A 45 -8.44 9.25 7.99
N GLY A 46 -7.25 9.23 7.40
CA GLY A 46 -6.08 9.90 7.97
C GLY A 46 -6.27 11.42 8.09
N THR A 47 -6.91 12.06 7.11
CA THR A 47 -7.22 13.49 7.19
C THR A 47 -8.29 13.81 8.24
N PHE A 48 -9.32 12.97 8.38
CA PHE A 48 -10.37 13.13 9.39
C PHE A 48 -9.82 12.97 10.82
N ASP A 49 -8.89 12.03 11.04
CA ASP A 49 -8.20 11.89 12.32
C ASP A 49 -7.43 13.16 12.68
N ARG A 50 -6.71 13.75 11.72
CA ARG A 50 -5.94 14.99 11.92
C ARG A 50 -6.81 16.22 12.25
N ILE A 51 -8.07 16.24 11.82
CA ILE A 51 -9.02 17.35 12.08
C ILE A 51 -9.71 17.19 13.46
N GLY A 52 -9.43 16.10 14.20
CA GLY A 52 -9.95 15.88 15.56
C GLY A 52 -11.35 15.26 15.60
N TRP A 53 -11.90 14.83 14.47
CA TRP A 53 -13.23 14.19 14.41
C TRP A 53 -13.30 12.84 15.16
N LEU A 54 -12.17 12.18 15.34
CA LEU A 54 -12.09 10.85 15.96
C LEU A 54 -11.80 10.86 17.46
N GLU A 55 -11.65 12.02 18.10
CA GLU A 55 -11.40 12.12 19.54
C GLU A 55 -12.54 11.51 20.39
N SER A 56 -13.76 11.50 19.84
CA SER A 56 -14.96 10.96 20.48
C SER A 56 -14.95 9.43 20.64
N ILE A 57 -14.09 8.69 19.93
CA ILE A 57 -14.03 7.22 19.98
C ILE A 57 -12.58 6.76 20.25
N PRO A 58 -12.17 6.63 21.53
CA PRO A 58 -10.78 6.35 21.91
C PRO A 58 -10.20 5.06 21.30
N ILE A 59 -11.02 4.02 21.11
CA ILE A 59 -10.59 2.74 20.52
C ILE A 59 -10.30 2.89 19.02
N LEU A 60 -11.11 3.67 18.29
CA LEU A 60 -10.95 3.88 16.85
C LEU A 60 -9.71 4.74 16.58
N LYS A 61 -9.49 5.79 17.39
CA LYS A 61 -8.28 6.60 17.35
C LYS A 61 -7.03 5.75 17.60
N SER A 62 -7.05 4.89 18.62
CA SER A 62 -5.92 3.99 18.92
C SER A 62 -5.64 3.00 17.77
N SER A 63 -6.68 2.49 17.11
CA SER A 63 -6.55 1.62 15.94
C SER A 63 -5.96 2.32 14.71
N ILE A 64 -6.35 3.57 14.46
CA ILE A 64 -5.82 4.36 13.32
C ILE A 64 -4.40 4.82 13.59
N ASP A 65 -4.09 5.21 14.83
CA ASP A 65 -2.73 5.56 15.24
C ASP A 65 -1.78 4.34 15.14
N PHE A 66 -2.25 3.16 15.54
CA PHE A 66 -1.51 1.90 15.30
C PHE A 66 -1.24 1.67 13.81
N ALA A 67 -2.24 1.87 12.96
CA ALA A 67 -2.11 1.68 11.52
C ALA A 67 -1.18 2.71 10.85
N GLY A 68 -1.24 3.98 11.28
CA GLY A 68 -0.41 5.06 10.77
C GLY A 68 1.06 4.95 11.18
N ASN A 69 1.33 4.35 12.34
CA ASN A 69 2.69 4.11 12.84
C ASN A 69 3.20 2.68 12.53
N ALA A 70 2.45 1.88 11.79
CA ALA A 70 2.87 0.53 11.41
C ALA A 70 4.11 0.61 10.51
N ASN A 71 5.13 -0.20 10.83
CA ASN A 71 6.36 -0.22 10.04
C ASN A 71 6.07 -0.75 8.62
N PRO A 72 6.38 0.02 7.56
CA PRO A 72 6.15 -0.41 6.18
C PRO A 72 6.90 -1.70 5.82
N ASP A 73 8.08 -1.94 6.40
CA ASP A 73 8.85 -3.16 6.16
C ASP A 73 8.13 -4.39 6.71
N MET A 74 7.47 -4.27 7.87
CA MET A 74 6.69 -5.37 8.44
C MET A 74 5.50 -5.73 7.55
N ILE A 75 4.81 -4.72 7.01
CA ILE A 75 3.73 -4.91 6.05
C ILE A 75 4.27 -5.65 4.83
N LEU A 76 5.38 -5.18 4.25
CA LEU A 76 6.00 -5.83 3.09
C LEU A 76 6.38 -7.29 3.38
N TYR A 77 7.05 -7.57 4.50
CA TYR A 77 7.50 -8.93 4.82
C TYR A 77 6.36 -9.89 5.16
N ILE A 78 5.25 -9.40 5.69
CA ILE A 78 4.06 -10.23 5.94
C ILE A 78 3.31 -10.49 4.63
N PHE A 79 3.07 -9.46 3.82
CA PHE A 79 2.24 -9.59 2.63
C PHE A 79 2.98 -10.17 1.43
N LEU A 80 4.26 -9.85 1.22
CA LEU A 80 5.00 -10.27 0.03
C LEU A 80 5.04 -11.80 -0.15
N PRO A 81 5.33 -12.63 0.88
CA PRO A 81 5.28 -14.08 0.73
C PRO A 81 3.89 -14.60 0.39
N ILE A 82 2.85 -14.03 1.03
CA ILE A 82 1.46 -14.42 0.80
C ILE A 82 1.01 -14.05 -0.62
N LEU A 83 1.30 -12.82 -1.06
CA LEU A 83 0.95 -12.31 -2.38
C LEU A 83 1.70 -13.02 -3.50
N ILE A 84 3.01 -13.28 -3.33
CA ILE A 84 3.79 -14.00 -4.34
C ILE A 84 3.30 -15.45 -4.45
N PHE A 85 3.02 -16.11 -3.33
CA PHE A 85 2.50 -17.48 -3.34
C PHE A 85 1.12 -17.55 -3.99
N ASP A 86 0.21 -16.64 -3.65
CA ASP A 86 -1.14 -16.57 -4.23
C ASP A 86 -1.08 -16.36 -5.76
N ALA A 87 -0.30 -15.38 -6.21
CA ALA A 87 -0.08 -15.13 -7.62
C ALA A 87 0.59 -16.33 -8.33
N ALA A 88 1.58 -16.97 -7.69
CA ALA A 88 2.25 -18.14 -8.25
C ALA A 88 1.33 -19.37 -8.35
N TYR A 89 0.40 -19.53 -7.41
CA TYR A 89 -0.58 -20.62 -7.40
C TYR A 89 -1.63 -20.47 -8.52
N GLU A 90 -2.04 -19.25 -8.83
CA GLU A 90 -2.99 -18.97 -9.93
C GLU A 90 -2.36 -19.10 -11.33
N LEU A 91 -1.03 -19.07 -11.45
CA LEU A 91 -0.31 -19.18 -12.73
C LEU A 91 -0.35 -20.60 -13.32
N ASP A 92 -0.78 -20.72 -14.59
CA ASP A 92 -0.69 -21.97 -15.35
C ASP A 92 0.77 -22.29 -15.72
N VAL A 93 1.31 -23.37 -15.17
CA VAL A 93 2.71 -23.80 -15.37
C VAL A 93 3.02 -24.12 -16.83
N HIS A 94 2.05 -24.62 -17.61
CA HIS A 94 2.24 -24.91 -19.03
C HIS A 94 2.40 -23.62 -19.84
N ILE A 95 1.57 -22.62 -19.59
CA ILE A 95 1.68 -21.29 -20.22
C ILE A 95 2.94 -20.57 -19.75
N PHE A 96 3.22 -20.61 -18.46
CA PHE A 96 4.42 -20.01 -17.85
C PHE A 96 5.70 -20.51 -18.51
N ARG A 97 5.84 -21.82 -18.73
CA ARG A 97 7.03 -22.37 -19.38
C ARG A 97 7.23 -21.86 -20.81
N LYS A 98 6.15 -21.59 -21.55
CA LYS A 98 6.21 -21.02 -22.90
C LYS A 98 6.62 -19.54 -22.88
N THR A 99 6.25 -18.81 -21.84
CA THR A 99 6.49 -17.36 -21.74
C THR A 99 7.64 -16.98 -20.81
N LEU A 100 8.27 -17.95 -20.12
CA LEU A 100 9.31 -17.73 -19.10
C LEU A 100 10.46 -16.85 -19.61
N THR A 101 11.00 -17.16 -20.79
CA THR A 101 12.10 -16.38 -21.36
C THR A 101 11.69 -14.93 -21.58
N ASN A 102 10.50 -14.69 -22.13
CA ASN A 102 9.97 -13.35 -22.34
C ASN A 102 9.69 -12.63 -21.00
N ALA A 103 9.15 -13.34 -20.01
CA ALA A 103 8.88 -12.81 -18.69
C ALA A 103 10.18 -12.42 -17.96
N THR A 104 11.24 -13.23 -18.06
CA THR A 104 12.56 -12.94 -17.47
C THR A 104 13.24 -11.76 -18.16
N ILE A 105 13.14 -11.65 -19.48
CA ILE A 105 13.65 -10.47 -20.22
C ILE A 105 12.85 -9.22 -19.85
N LEU A 106 11.54 -9.32 -19.64
CA LEU A 106 10.76 -8.17 -19.23
C LEU A 106 11.03 -7.75 -17.78
N SER A 107 11.16 -8.71 -16.86
CA SER A 107 11.34 -8.41 -15.44
C SER A 107 12.77 -8.03 -15.09
N VAL A 108 13.80 -8.74 -15.58
CA VAL A 108 15.17 -8.48 -15.12
C VAL A 108 15.75 -7.21 -15.75
N PRO A 109 16.04 -7.15 -17.07
CA PRO A 109 16.59 -5.93 -17.66
C PRO A 109 15.54 -4.81 -17.74
N GLY A 110 14.25 -5.12 -17.88
CA GLY A 110 13.20 -4.09 -17.87
C GLY A 110 13.12 -3.33 -16.55
N ILE A 111 13.22 -4.02 -15.40
CA ILE A 111 13.25 -3.33 -14.09
C ILE A 111 14.54 -2.52 -13.92
N ILE A 112 15.70 -3.03 -14.36
CA ILE A 112 16.97 -2.28 -14.31
C ILE A 112 16.85 -0.96 -15.09
N ILE A 113 16.33 -1.02 -16.32
CA ILE A 113 16.13 0.17 -17.15
C ILE A 113 15.14 1.14 -16.50
N ALA A 114 14.01 0.64 -15.97
CA ALA A 114 13.03 1.47 -15.28
C ALA A 114 13.62 2.18 -14.04
N MET A 115 14.44 1.47 -13.26
CA MET A 115 15.14 2.06 -12.11
C MET A 115 16.12 3.16 -12.55
N LEU A 116 16.91 2.93 -13.61
CA LEU A 116 17.84 3.92 -14.14
C LEU A 116 17.11 5.16 -14.71
N LEU A 117 16.01 4.96 -15.44
CA LEU A 117 15.18 6.06 -15.94
C LEU A 117 14.56 6.86 -14.80
N THR A 118 14.09 6.20 -13.75
CA THR A 118 13.54 6.88 -12.57
C THR A 118 14.62 7.68 -11.84
N ALA A 119 15.81 7.11 -11.64
CA ALA A 119 16.93 7.79 -11.00
C ALA A 119 17.39 9.01 -11.83
N THR A 120 17.55 8.86 -13.14
CA THR A 120 17.96 9.96 -14.03
C THR A 120 16.91 11.06 -14.10
N LEU A 121 15.62 10.72 -14.12
CA LEU A 121 14.53 11.69 -14.04
C LEU A 121 14.59 12.48 -12.72
N MET A 122 14.77 11.79 -11.59
CA MET A 122 14.86 12.44 -10.28
C MET A 122 16.07 13.39 -10.17
N ILE A 123 17.24 12.97 -10.66
CA ILE A 123 18.43 13.83 -10.74
C ILE A 123 18.14 15.04 -11.65
N GLY A 124 17.50 14.81 -12.81
CA GLY A 124 17.09 15.88 -13.72
C GLY A 124 16.19 16.90 -13.03
N ILE A 125 15.15 16.46 -12.33
CA ILE A 125 14.26 17.34 -11.56
C ILE A 125 15.04 18.14 -10.51
N GLY A 126 15.99 17.50 -9.79
CA GLY A 126 16.86 18.19 -8.83
C GLY A 126 17.67 19.33 -9.45
N THR A 127 18.17 19.15 -10.67
CA THR A 127 18.90 20.21 -11.39
C THR A 127 18.03 21.38 -11.85
N PHE A 128 16.76 21.14 -12.21
CA PHE A 128 15.84 22.18 -12.66
C PHE A 128 15.11 22.91 -11.52
N ALA A 129 14.93 22.24 -10.38
CA ALA A 129 14.27 22.80 -9.21
C ALA A 129 15.07 22.45 -7.92
N PRO A 130 16.22 23.12 -7.70
CA PRO A 130 17.12 22.83 -6.58
C PRO A 130 16.48 23.07 -5.19
N SER A 131 15.34 23.76 -5.11
CA SER A 131 14.62 24.00 -3.86
C SER A 131 13.94 22.76 -3.25
N TYR A 132 13.96 21.61 -3.92
CA TYR A 132 13.42 20.34 -3.38
C TYR A 132 14.49 19.47 -2.68
N GLU A 133 15.76 19.88 -2.71
CA GLU A 133 16.81 19.21 -1.96
C GLU A 133 16.68 19.59 -0.48
N GLY A 134 15.97 18.76 0.29
CA GLY A 134 16.17 18.74 1.75
C GLY A 134 17.66 18.47 2.04
N PRO A 135 18.21 18.98 3.17
CA PRO A 135 19.63 18.93 3.43
C PRO A 135 20.16 17.51 3.27
N LEU A 136 21.13 17.35 2.37
CA LEU A 136 21.87 16.12 2.16
C LEU A 136 22.51 15.71 3.49
N HIS A 137 21.92 14.72 4.16
CA HIS A 137 22.49 14.01 5.31
C HIS A 137 22.82 12.58 4.89
#